data_AF-A0A243RVZ3-F1
#
_entry.id   AF-A0A243RVZ3-F1
#
_cell.length_a   1.000
_cell.length_b   1.000
_cell.length_c   1.000
_cell.angle_alpha   90.00
_cell.angle_beta   90.00
_cell.angle_gamma   90.00
#
_symmetry.space_group_name_H-M   'P 1'
#
loop_
_entity.id
_entity.type
_entity.pdbx_description
1 polymer ?
#
loop_
_entity_poly.entity_id
_entity_poly.type
_entity_poly.pdbx_seq_one_letter_code
_entity_poly.pdbx_strand_id
1 'polypeptide(L)' 'MTTTKTAVASPDRESRCRMYSRRGNPCANPALDSDPNAVQICIRHAAEVLELIRERQANLATDRGVL' A
#
# COMPACT_ATOMS: atom_id res chain seq x y z
N MET A 1 -1.54 -40.71 -22.76
CA MET A 1 -2.65 -40.12 -21.98
C MET A 1 -2.13 -38.84 -21.36
N THR A 2 -2.49 -37.68 -21.90
CA THR A 2 -1.96 -36.38 -21.45
C THR A 2 -2.93 -35.80 -20.43
N THR A 3 -2.61 -35.94 -19.15
CA THR A 3 -3.42 -35.36 -18.07
C THR A 3 -3.15 -33.86 -17.99
N THR A 4 -4.08 -33.08 -18.54
CA THR A 4 -4.14 -31.62 -18.38
C THR A 4 -4.36 -31.32 -16.91
N LYS A 5 -3.32 -30.86 -16.22
CA LYS A 5 -3.37 -30.47 -14.82
C LYS A 5 -4.06 -29.11 -14.75
N THR A 6 -5.38 -29.11 -14.53
CA THR A 6 -6.14 -27.88 -14.28
C THR A 6 -5.55 -27.20 -13.06
N ALA A 7 -4.86 -26.08 -13.26
CA ALA A 7 -4.42 -25.21 -12.19
C ALA A 7 -5.67 -24.68 -11.49
N VAL A 8 -5.93 -25.17 -10.28
CA VAL A 8 -6.93 -24.61 -9.38
C VAL A 8 -6.47 -23.19 -9.09
N ALA A 9 -7.18 -22.20 -9.63
CA ALA A 9 -7.06 -20.81 -9.21
C ALA A 9 -7.27 -20.80 -7.69
N SER A 10 -6.18 -20.62 -6.95
CA SER A 10 -6.23 -20.52 -5.49
C SER A 10 -7.14 -19.34 -5.15
N PRO A 11 -7.97 -19.42 -4.10
CA PRO A 11 -8.84 -18.31 -3.73
C PRO A 11 -7.95 -17.08 -3.56
N ASP A 12 -8.21 -16.06 -4.37
CA ASP A 12 -7.52 -14.78 -4.36
C ASP A 12 -7.56 -14.28 -2.91
N ARG A 13 -6.46 -14.49 -2.17
CA ARG A 13 -6.36 -13.98 -0.81
C ARG A 13 -6.23 -12.48 -1.00
N GLU A 14 -7.37 -11.80 -0.99
CA GLU A 14 -7.44 -10.35 -1.13
C GLU A 14 -6.34 -9.73 -0.26
N SER A 15 -5.31 -9.20 -0.91
CA SER A 15 -4.16 -8.62 -0.22
C SER A 15 -4.70 -7.48 0.64
N ARG A 16 -4.46 -7.53 1.96
CA ARG A 16 -4.97 -6.51 2.89
C ARG A 16 -3.91 -5.46 3.16
N CYS A 17 -4.35 -4.24 3.43
CA CYS A 17 -3.45 -3.18 3.84
C CYS A 17 -2.75 -3.53 5.16
N ARG A 18 -1.42 -3.44 5.19
CA ARG A 18 -0.58 -3.73 6.37
C ARG A 18 -0.38 -2.55 7.31
N MET A 19 -1.01 -1.41 7.04
CA MET A 19 -0.90 -0.22 7.89
C MET A 19 -1.80 -0.34 9.11
N TYR A 20 -1.46 0.39 10.17
CA TYR A 20 -2.28 0.53 11.37
C TYR A 20 -3.05 1.85 11.34
N SER A 21 -4.27 1.81 11.84
CA SER A 21 -5.04 3.02 12.16
C SER A 21 -4.38 3.81 13.29
N ARG A 22 -4.75 5.09 13.43
CA ARG A 22 -4.29 5.94 14.55
C ARG A 22 -4.60 5.38 15.94
N ARG A 23 -5.59 4.48 16.05
CA ARG A 23 -5.96 3.80 17.31
C ARG A 23 -5.17 2.51 17.54
N GLY A 24 -4.17 2.20 16.72
CA GLY A 24 -3.36 0.99 16.82
C GLY A 24 -4.01 -0.28 16.26
N ASN A 25 -5.23 -0.20 15.72
CA ASN A 25 -5.89 -1.35 15.09
C ASN A 25 -5.41 -1.56 13.64
N PRO A 26 -5.23 -2.81 13.18
CA PRO A 26 -4.84 -3.08 11.79
C PRO A 26 -5.88 -2.56 10.80
N CYS A 27 -5.43 -2.11 9.64
CA CYS A 27 -6.33 -1.65 8.59
C CYS A 27 -7.18 -2.81 8.05
N ALA A 28 -8.49 -2.60 7.98
CA ALA A 28 -9.40 -3.60 7.43
C ALA A 28 -9.51 -3.55 5.90
N ASN A 29 -9.06 -2.47 5.26
CA ASN A 29 -9.26 -2.21 3.84
C ASN A 29 -8.38 -3.10 2.95
N PRO A 30 -8.84 -3.41 1.72
CA PRO A 30 -8.01 -4.08 0.73
C PRO A 30 -6.80 -3.22 0.35
N ALA A 31 -5.70 -3.87 0.00
CA ALA A 31 -4.53 -3.22 -0.59
C ALA A 31 -4.86 -2.74 -2.02
N LEU A 32 -4.09 -1.77 -2.53
CA LEU A 32 -4.23 -1.33 -3.93
C LEU A 32 -3.83 -2.45 -4.91
N ASP A 33 -2.83 -3.24 -4.54
CA ASP A 33 -2.26 -4.27 -5.38
C ASP A 33 -2.45 -5.65 -4.73
N SER A 34 -2.81 -6.62 -5.56
CA SER A 34 -2.96 -8.01 -5.15
C SER A 34 -1.61 -8.72 -5.05
N ASP A 35 -0.54 -8.22 -5.67
CA ASP A 35 0.80 -8.81 -5.60
C ASP A 35 1.37 -8.73 -4.16
N PRO A 36 1.67 -9.87 -3.51
CA PRO A 36 2.27 -9.88 -2.18
C PRO A 36 3.68 -9.28 -2.12
N ASN A 37 4.36 -9.12 -3.25
CA ASN A 37 5.68 -8.47 -3.33
C ASN A 37 5.60 -6.95 -3.50
N ALA A 38 4.44 -6.42 -3.85
CA ALA A 38 4.19 -4.99 -3.91
C ALA A 38 3.93 -4.40 -2.51
N VAL A 39 3.94 -3.07 -2.42
CA VAL A 39 3.60 -2.36 -1.18
C VAL A 39 2.12 -2.58 -0.86
N GLN A 40 1.85 -3.37 0.18
CA GLN A 40 0.49 -3.70 0.63
C GLN A 40 -0.14 -2.55 1.45
N ILE A 41 -0.49 -1.46 0.77
CA ILE A 41 -1.14 -0.26 1.34
C ILE A 41 -2.53 -0.07 0.72
N CYS A 42 -3.50 0.51 1.44
CA CYS A 42 -4.81 0.87 0.88
C CYS A 42 -4.83 2.33 0.40
N ILE A 43 -5.81 2.69 -0.44
CA ILE A 43 -5.89 4.02 -1.07
C ILE A 43 -5.92 5.16 -0.04
N ARG A 44 -6.58 4.95 1.10
CA ARG A 44 -6.64 5.93 2.18
C ARG A 44 -5.26 6.19 2.79
N HIS A 45 -4.54 5.13 3.17
CA HIS A 45 -3.22 5.29 3.76
C HIS A 45 -2.19 5.77 2.73
N ALA A 46 -2.35 5.40 1.45
CA ALA A 46 -1.52 5.93 0.38
C ALA A 46 -1.70 7.46 0.23
N ALA A 47 -2.94 7.96 0.30
CA ALA A 47 -3.21 9.40 0.30
C ALA A 47 -2.58 10.11 1.51
N GLU A 48 -2.70 9.56 2.72
CA GLU A 48 -2.04 10.12 3.91
C GLU A 48 -0.51 10.18 3.75
N VAL A 49 0.11 9.14 3.19
CA VAL A 49 1.55 9.12 2.89
C VAL A 49 1.93 10.17 1.84
N LEU A 50 1.11 10.35 0.79
CA LEU A 50 1.36 11.34 -0.24
C LEU A 50 1.33 12.77 0.31
N GLU A 51 0.38 13.10 1.20
CA GLU A 51 0.35 14.42 1.84
C GLU A 51 1.60 14.64 2.71
N LEU A 52 2.00 13.64 3.52
CA LEU A 52 3.23 13.71 4.31
C LEU A 52 4.49 13.91 3.46
N ILE A 53 4.54 13.29 2.27
CA ILE A 53 5.65 13.48 1.32
C ILE A 53 5.65 14.92 0.80
N ARG A 54 4.49 15.47 0.41
CA ARG A 54 4.38 16.86 -0.07
C ARG A 54 4.80 17.87 0.98
N GLU A 55 4.36 17.71 2.23
CA GLU A 55 4.77 18.55 3.35
C GLU A 55 6.29 18.53 3.54
N ARG A 56 6.91 17.34 3.51
CA ARG A 56 8.37 17.21 3.63
C ARG A 56 9.10 17.84 2.46
N GLN A 57 8.60 17.71 1.23
CA GLN A 57 9.20 18.33 0.06
C GLN A 57 9.12 19.85 0.12
N ALA A 58 8.00 20.41 0.57
CA ALA A 58 7.85 21.84 0.80
C ALA A 58 8.86 22.35 1.84
N ASN A 59 8.97 21.66 2.98
CA ASN A 59 9.94 22.01 4.02
C ASN A 59 11.40 21.92 3.52
N LEU A 60 11.74 20.90 2.73
CA LEU A 60 13.06 20.77 2.12
C LEU A 60 13.34 21.88 1.10
N ALA A 61 12.34 22.33 0.36
CA ALA A 61 12.51 23.46 -0.56
C ALA A 61 12.75 24.77 0.20
N THR A 62 12.08 24.96 1.34
CA THR A 62 12.31 26.10 2.24
C THR A 62 13.70 26.05 2.90
N ASP A 63 14.14 24.88 3.37
CA ASP A 63 15.44 24.70 4.04
C ASP A 63 16.63 24.81 3.06
N ARG A 64 16.44 24.38 1.80
CA ARG A 64 17.42 24.58 0.71
C ARG A 64 17.37 25.98 0.11
N GLY A 65 16.44 26.82 0.56
CA GLY A 65 16.23 28.20 0.14
C GLY A 65 16.66 29.22 1.20
N VAL A 66 17.80 29.00 1.86
CA VAL A 66 18.48 30.07 2.61
C VAL A 66 19.04 31.08 1.62
N LEU A 67 18.20 31.99 1.11
CA LEU A 67 18.50 33.34 0.61
C LEU A 67 17.23 34.19 0.69
#